data_AF-A0A937N5T2-F1
#
_entry.id   AF-A0A937N5T2-F1
#
_cell.length_a   1.000
_cell.length_b   1.000
_cell.length_c   1.000
_cell.angle_alpha   90.00
_cell.angle_beta   90.00
_cell.angle_gamma   90.00
#
_symmetry.space_group_name_H-M   'P 1'
#
loop_
_entity.id
_entity.type
_entity.pdbx_description
1 polymer ?
#
loop_
_entity_poly.entity_id
_entity_poly.type
_entity_poly.pdbx_seq_one_letter_code
_entity_poly.pdbx_strand_id
1 'polypeptide(L)'
;MNAIIPPFCLVLSLLLLIGAFAVLAVESPQPGIELHRARVEDDEQYRDLLEQQLDRRRLQRKVLIGSLFGMAVIMAVAGFVAMRPPAPN
;
A
#
# COMPACT_ATOMS: atom_id res chain seq x y z
N MET A 1 -29.57 -9.21 13.02
CA MET A 1 -28.50 -8.20 13.08
C MET A 1 -27.21 -8.61 12.35
N ASN A 2 -27.04 -9.86 11.89
CA ASN A 2 -25.84 -10.32 11.17
C ASN A 2 -25.84 -10.12 9.64
N ALA A 3 -26.93 -9.61 9.05
CA ALA A 3 -27.05 -9.49 7.59
C ALA A 3 -26.42 -8.20 7.00
N ILE A 4 -26.03 -7.23 7.84
CA ILE A 4 -25.52 -5.91 7.42
C ILE A 4 -23.98 -5.85 7.45
N ILE A 5 -23.33 -6.71 8.26
CA ILE A 5 -21.88 -6.84 8.34
C ILE A 5 -21.24 -7.24 6.99
N PRO A 6 -21.79 -8.21 6.21
CA PRO A 6 -21.17 -8.64 4.96
C PRO A 6 -21.07 -7.55 3.87
N PRO A 7 -22.09 -6.71 3.58
CA PRO A 7 -21.97 -5.68 2.54
C PRO A 7 -21.00 -4.54 2.92
N PHE A 8 -20.93 -4.15 4.19
CA PHE A 8 -19.96 -3.12 4.65
C PHE A 8 -18.51 -3.59 4.50
N CYS A 9 -18.25 -4.89 4.72
CA CYS A 9 -16.92 -5.46 4.57
C CYS A 9 -16.42 -5.39 3.12
N LEU A 10 -17.31 -5.62 2.15
CA LEU A 10 -16.99 -5.49 0.72
C LEU A 10 -16.71 -4.03 0.33
N VAL A 11 -17.52 -3.07 0.80
CA VAL A 11 -17.28 -1.64 0.55
C VAL A 11 -15.95 -1.19 1.13
N LEU A 12 -15.61 -1.65 2.33
CA LEU A 12 -14.33 -1.31 2.96
C LEU A 12 -13.14 -1.93 2.21
N SER A 13 -13.28 -3.18 1.73
CA SER A 13 -12.27 -3.81 0.86
C SER A 13 -12.05 -3.03 -0.44
N LEU A 14 -13.13 -2.52 -1.05
CA LEU A 14 -13.07 -1.73 -2.27
C LEU A 14 -12.38 -0.38 -2.03
N LEU A 15 -12.69 0.29 -0.92
CA LEU A 15 -12.03 1.55 -0.52
C LEU A 15 -10.53 1.34 -0.25
N LEU A 16 -10.15 0.24 0.41
CA LEU A 16 -8.74 -0.13 0.62
C LEU A 16 -8.03 -0.36 -0.71
N LEU A 17 -8.69 -0.99 -1.68
CA LEU A 17 -8.14 -1.27 -3.01
C LEU A 17 -7.98 0.02 -3.84
N ILE A 18 -8.96 0.91 -3.79
CA ILE A 18 -8.89 2.25 -4.40
C ILE A 18 -7.76 3.06 -3.75
N GLY A 19 -7.64 3.03 -2.42
CA GLY A 19 -6.57 3.70 -1.69
C GLY A 19 -5.18 3.16 -2.03
N ALA A 20 -5.03 1.82 -2.10
CA ALA A 20 -3.79 1.18 -2.54
C ALA A 20 -3.43 1.59 -3.97
N PHE A 21 -4.42 1.65 -4.88
CA PHE A 21 -4.22 2.08 -6.25
C PHE A 21 -3.85 3.56 -6.36
N ALA A 22 -4.48 4.42 -5.56
CA ALA A 22 -4.13 5.84 -5.49
C ALA A 22 -2.69 6.04 -4.97
N VAL A 23 -2.30 5.31 -3.93
CA VAL A 23 -0.91 5.31 -3.43
C VAL A 23 0.05 4.75 -4.46
N LEU A 24 -0.38 3.83 -5.33
CA LEU A 24 0.39 3.33 -6.48
C LEU A 24 0.52 4.36 -7.61
N ALA A 25 -0.54 5.12 -7.88
CA ALA A 25 -0.63 6.12 -8.93
C ALA A 25 0.16 7.40 -8.59
N VAL A 26 0.32 7.74 -7.30
CA VAL A 26 1.22 8.81 -6.87
C VAL A 26 2.65 8.49 -7.33
N GLU A 27 3.33 9.45 -7.92
CA GLU A 27 4.69 9.27 -8.47
C GLU A 27 5.66 8.65 -7.45
N SER A 28 6.57 7.81 -7.95
CA SER A 28 7.69 7.30 -7.15
C SER A 28 8.49 8.46 -6.55
N PRO A 29 8.97 8.35 -5.30
CA PRO A 29 9.88 9.36 -4.75
C PRO A 29 11.08 9.49 -5.68
N GLN A 30 11.13 10.60 -6.40
CA GLN A 30 12.20 10.93 -7.33
C GLN A 30 13.43 11.33 -6.50
N PRO A 31 14.65 11.06 -6.98
CA PRO A 31 15.83 11.64 -6.37
C PRO A 31 15.71 13.16 -6.39
N GLY A 32 15.72 13.77 -5.20
CA GLY A 32 15.61 15.21 -5.07
C GLY A 32 16.82 15.92 -5.68
N ILE A 33 16.67 17.22 -5.95
CA ILE A 33 17.73 18.10 -6.46
C ILE A 33 18.99 18.00 -5.57
N GLU A 34 18.81 17.75 -4.27
CA GLU A 34 19.88 17.55 -3.28
C GLU A 34 20.78 16.34 -3.62
N LEU A 35 20.25 15.26 -4.18
CA LEU A 35 21.04 14.07 -4.53
C LEU A 35 21.83 14.29 -5.83
N HIS A 36 21.27 15.08 -6.76
CA HIS A 36 22.02 15.57 -7.92
C HIS A 36 23.13 16.54 -7.50
N ARG A 37 22.87 17.43 -6.54
CA ARG A 37 23.86 18.37 -6.03
C ARG A 37 24.99 17.67 -5.30
N ALA A 38 24.69 16.72 -4.42
CA ALA A 38 25.69 15.91 -3.71
C ALA A 38 26.58 15.11 -4.68
N ARG A 39 26.04 14.65 -5.81
CA ARG A 39 26.84 14.00 -6.87
C ARG A 39 27.80 14.96 -7.57
N VAL A 40 27.45 16.24 -7.69
CA VAL A 40 28.30 17.27 -8.32
C VAL A 40 29.36 17.81 -7.35
N GLU A 41 29.03 17.91 -6.07
CA GLU A 41 29.95 18.36 -5.00
C GLU A 41 30.93 17.27 -4.53
N ASP A 42 30.83 16.04 -5.07
CA ASP A 42 31.63 14.85 -4.72
C ASP A 42 31.65 14.52 -3.22
N ASP A 43 30.59 14.91 -2.52
CA ASP A 43 30.40 14.60 -1.10
C ASP A 43 29.77 13.20 -0.99
N GLU A 44 30.62 12.18 -1.03
CA GLU A 44 30.23 10.77 -0.98
C GLU A 44 29.38 10.44 0.26
N GLN A 45 29.74 10.98 1.43
CA GLN A 45 29.01 10.72 2.68
C GLN A 45 27.60 11.29 2.64
N TYR A 46 27.45 12.52 2.13
CA TYR A 46 26.14 13.15 2.02
C TYR A 46 25.27 12.46 0.96
N ARG A 47 25.88 12.02 -0.14
CA ARG A 47 25.19 11.26 -1.20
C ARG A 47 24.64 9.91 -0.70
N ASP A 48 25.42 9.16 0.07
CA ASP A 48 25.02 7.87 0.62
C ASP A 48 23.83 8.01 1.60
N LEU A 49 23.81 9.07 2.41
CA LEU A 49 22.68 9.38 3.30
C LEU A 49 21.40 9.68 2.52
N LEU A 50 21.51 10.48 1.45
CA LEU A 50 20.39 10.83 0.57
C LEU A 50 19.86 9.58 -0.18
N GLU A 51 20.74 8.69 -0.63
CA GLU A 51 20.34 7.43 -1.28
C GLU A 51 19.62 6.48 -0.31
N GLN A 52 20.16 6.32 0.91
CA GLN A 52 19.49 5.52 1.95
C GLN A 52 18.09 6.05 2.31
N GLN A 53 17.91 7.37 2.34
CA GLN A 53 16.59 7.96 2.61
C GLN A 53 15.60 7.69 1.48
N LEU A 54 16.03 7.79 0.22
CA LEU A 54 15.19 7.45 -0.93
C LEU A 54 14.79 5.98 -0.91
N ASP A 55 15.74 5.09 -0.65
CA ASP A 55 15.46 3.66 -0.61
C ASP A 55 14.52 3.29 0.53
N ARG A 56 14.69 3.87 1.73
CA ARG A 56 13.72 3.71 2.82
C ARG A 56 12.31 4.15 2.44
N ARG A 57 12.16 5.30 1.79
CA ARG A 57 10.84 5.81 1.36
C ARG A 57 10.20 4.89 0.31
N ARG A 58 11.00 4.37 -0.63
CA ARG A 58 10.54 3.39 -1.62
C ARG A 58 10.10 2.08 -0.98
N LEU A 59 10.88 1.57 -0.02
CA LEU A 59 10.59 0.34 0.71
C LEU A 59 9.33 0.48 1.57
N GLN A 60 9.21 1.58 2.32
CA GLN A 60 8.01 1.87 3.11
C GLN A 60 6.76 1.90 2.23
N ARG A 61 6.82 2.58 1.07
CA ARG A 61 5.68 2.65 0.16
C ARG A 61 5.32 1.26 -0.40
N LYS A 62 6.30 0.44 -0.79
CA LYS A 62 6.07 -0.93 -1.25
C LYS A 62 5.42 -1.80 -0.17
N VAL A 63 5.94 -1.74 1.06
CA VAL A 63 5.40 -2.50 2.20
C VAL A 63 3.98 -2.06 2.52
N LEU A 64 3.71 -0.75 2.51
CA LEU A 64 2.40 -0.19 2.80
C LEU A 64 1.37 -0.58 1.74
N ILE A 65 1.73 -0.51 0.44
CA ILE A 65 0.87 -0.99 -0.65
C ILE A 65 0.61 -2.49 -0.50
N GLY A 66 1.65 -3.28 -0.27
CA GLY A 66 1.54 -4.74 -0.13
C GLY A 66 0.64 -5.15 1.04
N SER A 67 0.77 -4.48 2.19
CA SER A 67 -0.07 -4.76 3.37
C SER A 67 -1.51 -4.33 3.16
N LEU A 68 -1.76 -3.16 2.55
CA LEU A 68 -3.10 -2.68 2.19
C LEU A 68 -3.81 -3.67 1.25
N PHE A 69 -3.12 -4.12 0.21
CA PHE A 69 -3.67 -5.06 -0.75
C PHE A 69 -3.94 -6.43 -0.11
N GLY A 70 -3.00 -6.92 0.72
CA GLY A 70 -3.17 -8.18 1.45
C GLY A 70 -4.36 -8.16 2.40
N MET A 71 -4.52 -7.07 3.16
CA MET A 71 -5.63 -6.91 4.11
C MET A 71 -6.98 -6.83 3.37
N ALA A 72 -7.04 -6.11 2.24
CA ALA A 72 -8.24 -6.04 1.40
C ALA A 72 -8.66 -7.41 0.86
N VAL A 73 -7.71 -8.23 0.38
CA VAL A 73 -8.01 -9.59 -0.12
C VAL A 73 -8.52 -10.49 1.01
N ILE A 74 -7.87 -10.47 2.18
CA ILE A 74 -8.31 -11.28 3.34
C ILE A 74 -9.74 -10.90 3.75
N MET A 75 -10.04 -9.61 3.81
CA MET A 75 -11.38 -9.11 4.16
C MET A 75 -12.43 -9.51 3.10
N ALA A 76 -12.10 -9.42 1.81
CA ALA A 76 -12.99 -9.79 0.73
C ALA A 76 -13.32 -11.30 0.76
N VAL A 77 -12.30 -12.15 0.96
CA VAL A 77 -12.48 -13.61 1.06
C VAL A 77 -13.31 -13.97 2.30
N ALA A 78 -13.01 -13.37 3.46
CA ALA A 78 -13.79 -13.59 4.67
C ALA A 78 -15.25 -13.16 4.52
N GLY A 79 -15.50 -12.01 3.89
CA GLY A 79 -16.86 -11.52 3.58
C GLY A 79 -17.60 -12.45 2.62
N PHE A 80 -16.93 -12.94 1.58
CA PHE A 80 -17.53 -13.86 0.61
C PHE A 80 -17.87 -15.23 1.23
N VAL A 81 -16.98 -15.77 2.06
CA VAL A 81 -17.24 -17.02 2.80
C VAL A 81 -18.40 -16.84 3.78
N ALA A 82 -18.47 -15.70 4.47
CA ALA A 82 -19.57 -15.40 5.39
C ALA A 82 -20.94 -15.25 4.70
N MET A 83 -20.97 -14.89 3.40
CA MET A 83 -22.20 -14.81 2.61
C MET A 83 -22.68 -16.15 2.05
N ARG A 84 -21.88 -17.24 2.10
CA ARG A 84 -22.33 -18.55 1.60
C ARG A 84 -23.48 -19.07 2.46
N PRO A 85 -24.66 -19.36 1.88
CA PRO A 85 -25.78 -19.87 2.64
C PRO A 85 -25.45 -21.27 3.21
N PRO A 86 -25.87 -21.59 4.44
CA PRO A 86 -25.75 -22.95 4.96
C PRO A 86 -26.54 -23.89 4.04
N ALA A 87 -25.93 -25.04 3.70
CA ALA A 87 -26.53 -26.04 2.83
C ALA A 87 -27.91 -26.45 3.35
N PRO A 88 -28.93 -26.61 2.49
CA PRO A 88 -30.23 -27.11 2.91
C PRO A 88 -30.09 -28.57 3.35
N ASN A 89 -30.45 -28.85 4.61
CA ASN A 89 -30.59 -30.18 5.16
C ASN A 89 -31.80 -30.88 4.54
#